data_AF-A0A3A4RC00-F1
#
_entry.id   AF-A0A3A4RC00-F1
#
_cell.length_a   1.000
_cell.length_b   1.000
_cell.length_c   1.000
_cell.angle_alpha   90.00
_cell.angle_beta   90.00
_cell.angle_gamma   90.00
#
_symmetry.space_group_name_H-M   'P 1'
#
loop_
_entity.id
_entity.type
_entity.pdbx_description
1 polymer ?
#
loop_
_entity_poly.entity_id
_entity_poly.type
_entity_poly.pdbx_seq_one_letter_code
_entity_poly.pdbx_strand_id
1 'polypeptide(L)'
;VPFDFSFATLLIELVNEGEVPLSRIDDAVKRILYVKHKLGLFDNPYPNKELINGFASDEFRKVNLKAAQEAITLLKNENSILPLSKDKKVLVTGPTSNQMMNLNGGWTITWQGNVESLYPKEKNTFLEAVQAEIGDDNVSFVQGVTINSEINIEEAVKAAENVDVIFACLGEDPYCETPGNITDLTLDEVQLKLVDELSKTGKPIVLVLYEGRPRGINKIVDKVDAILMGYLPGMEGADATVDIIYGEVNPSGKLPFSYPKTPMGFTTYDYKPLEKFDVNDYDPQWPFGFGLSYTSYEYADLSVSESAKIGESIEVSVKVTNTGKVAGKETVELYVTDLYGSVTRPVKQLKGFEKVYLEPGESKVINFTLTSDHLSFHNRENKKVVEPGDFNVKIGNLIKSFTLN
;
A
#
# COMPACT_ATOMS: atom_id res chain seq x y z
N VAL A 1 26.76 2.69 -5.10
CA VAL A 1 28.00 3.45 -4.76
C VAL A 1 28.92 3.36 -5.96
N PRO A 2 29.47 4.47 -6.50
CA PRO A 2 30.41 4.36 -7.61
C PRO A 2 31.63 3.57 -7.14
N PHE A 3 31.94 2.48 -7.83
CA PHE A 3 33.17 1.71 -7.63
C PHE A 3 34.38 2.35 -8.33
N ASP A 4 34.13 3.45 -9.04
CA ASP A 4 35.13 4.20 -9.79
C ASP A 4 35.56 5.46 -9.02
N PHE A 5 36.84 5.50 -8.67
CA PHE A 5 37.47 6.62 -7.98
C PHE A 5 38.16 7.61 -8.95
N SER A 6 38.10 7.35 -10.27
CA SER A 6 38.71 8.21 -11.30
C SER A 6 38.07 9.60 -11.37
N PHE A 7 36.84 9.76 -10.87
CA PHE A 7 36.10 11.01 -10.88
C PHE A 7 36.92 12.22 -10.40
N ALA A 8 37.65 12.07 -9.29
CA ALA A 8 38.44 13.17 -8.74
C ALA A 8 39.57 13.59 -9.69
N THR A 9 40.25 12.62 -10.29
CA THR A 9 41.33 12.86 -11.26
C THR A 9 40.78 13.53 -12.53
N LEU A 10 39.73 12.96 -13.12
CA LEU A 10 39.13 13.49 -14.34
C LEU A 10 38.56 14.89 -14.13
N LEU A 11 37.97 15.17 -12.96
CA LEU A 11 37.46 16.50 -12.66
C LEU A 11 38.58 17.54 -12.52
N ILE A 12 39.73 17.16 -11.97
CA ILE A 12 40.91 18.04 -11.91
C ILE A 12 41.44 18.34 -13.32
N GLU A 13 41.53 17.32 -14.18
CA GLU A 13 41.93 17.48 -15.59
C GLU A 13 41.00 18.45 -16.31
N LEU A 14 39.69 18.26 -16.20
CA LEU A 14 38.69 19.16 -16.81
C LEU A 14 38.77 20.60 -16.30
N VAL A 15 39.16 20.83 -15.04
CA VAL A 15 39.40 22.18 -14.51
C VAL A 15 40.68 22.78 -15.12
N ASN A 16 41.75 21.99 -15.23
CA ASN A 16 43.02 22.44 -15.83
C ASN A 16 42.88 22.71 -17.33
N GLU A 17 42.04 21.96 -18.02
CA GLU A 17 41.70 22.14 -19.44
C GLU A 17 40.73 23.31 -19.67
N GLY A 18 40.09 23.82 -18.62
CA GLY A 18 39.15 24.94 -18.68
C GLY A 18 37.70 24.56 -19.04
N GLU A 19 37.43 23.27 -19.25
CA GLU A 19 36.10 22.73 -19.53
C GLU A 19 35.16 22.84 -18.31
N VAL A 20 35.72 22.80 -17.11
CA VAL A 20 34.99 23.06 -15.85
C VAL A 20 35.57 24.29 -15.16
N PRO A 21 34.82 25.41 -15.04
CA PRO A 21 35.32 26.59 -14.37
C PRO A 21 35.46 26.34 -12.86
N LEU A 22 36.53 26.87 -12.25
CA LEU A 22 36.79 26.73 -10.80
C LEU A 22 35.61 27.22 -9.95
N SER A 23 34.89 28.25 -10.39
CA SER A 23 33.68 28.76 -9.71
C SER A 23 32.56 27.71 -9.59
N ARG A 24 32.49 26.73 -10.50
CA ARG A 24 31.54 25.61 -10.43
C ARG A 24 31.93 24.63 -9.33
N ILE A 25 33.23 24.39 -9.15
CA ILE A 25 33.78 23.59 -8.05
C ILE A 25 33.52 24.29 -6.73
N ASP A 26 33.81 25.58 -6.63
CA ASP A 26 33.57 26.38 -5.43
C ASP A 26 32.10 26.36 -5.01
N ASP A 27 31.15 26.51 -5.94
CA ASP A 27 29.72 26.39 -5.65
C ASP A 27 29.35 24.98 -5.14
N ALA A 28 29.86 23.92 -5.77
CA ALA A 28 29.58 22.54 -5.35
C ALA A 28 30.14 22.25 -3.94
N VAL A 29 31.40 22.62 -3.69
CA VAL A 29 32.06 22.48 -2.38
C VAL A 29 31.33 23.31 -1.33
N LYS A 30 30.95 24.56 -1.64
CA LYS A 30 30.19 25.41 -0.73
C LYS A 30 28.89 24.76 -0.28
N ARG A 31 28.14 24.11 -1.19
CA ARG A 31 26.91 23.38 -0.83
C ARG A 31 27.18 22.20 0.10
N ILE A 32 28.23 21.42 -0.16
CA ILE A 32 28.64 20.29 0.70
C ILE A 32 29.05 20.79 2.09
N LEU A 33 29.91 21.80 2.17
CA LEU A 33 30.36 22.38 3.43
C LEU A 33 29.22 23.03 4.19
N TYR A 34 28.29 23.69 3.50
CA TYR A 34 27.10 24.26 4.11
C TYR A 34 26.25 23.20 4.80
N VAL A 35 26.01 22.04 4.17
CA VAL A 35 25.28 20.93 4.79
C VAL A 35 26.05 20.39 6.00
N LYS A 36 27.37 20.15 5.86
CA LYS A 36 28.21 19.68 6.99
C LYS A 36 28.16 20.63 8.18
N HIS A 37 28.20 21.93 7.92
CA HIS A 37 28.08 22.97 8.95
C HIS A 37 26.68 23.01 9.56
N LYS A 38 25.62 22.93 8.75
CA LYS A 38 24.23 22.90 9.26
C LYS A 38 23.95 21.69 10.15
N LEU A 39 24.63 20.57 9.91
CA LEU A 39 24.56 19.37 10.74
C LEU A 39 25.48 19.42 11.98
N GLY A 40 26.27 20.48 12.17
CA GLY A 40 27.19 20.61 13.30
C GLY A 40 28.39 19.67 13.25
N LEU A 41 28.70 19.07 12.09
CA LEU A 41 29.76 18.06 11.96
C LEU A 41 31.17 18.62 12.16
N PHE A 42 31.34 19.95 12.09
CA PHE A 42 32.59 20.62 12.45
C PHE A 42 32.80 20.71 13.96
N ASP A 43 31.72 20.75 14.75
CA ASP A 43 31.77 20.81 16.21
C ASP A 43 31.80 19.41 16.82
N ASN A 44 30.94 18.51 16.33
CA ASN A 44 30.93 17.10 16.73
C ASN A 44 30.62 16.20 15.52
N PRO A 45 31.63 15.47 14.98
CA PRO A 45 31.43 14.60 13.83
C PRO A 45 30.84 13.23 14.21
N TYR A 46 30.73 12.91 15.50
CA TYR A 46 30.34 11.59 15.97
C TYR A 46 28.88 11.52 16.40
N PRO A 47 28.18 10.41 16.12
CA PRO A 47 26.80 10.22 16.59
C PRO A 47 26.74 10.13 18.11
N ASN A 48 25.61 10.54 18.68
CA ASN A 48 25.36 10.38 20.10
C ASN A 48 25.18 8.89 20.44
N LYS A 49 26.08 8.34 21.27
CA LYS A 49 26.04 6.93 21.70
C LYS A 49 24.81 6.56 22.51
N GLU A 50 24.21 7.52 23.23
CA GLU A 50 23.01 7.30 24.04
C GLU A 50 21.80 6.88 23.20
N LEU A 51 21.79 7.17 21.89
CA LEU A 51 20.69 6.79 20.99
C LEU A 51 20.51 5.27 20.87
N ILE A 52 21.55 4.48 21.19
CA ILE A 52 21.45 3.02 21.19
C ILE A 52 20.44 2.51 22.21
N ASN A 53 20.21 3.25 23.30
CA ASN A 53 19.28 2.86 24.35
C ASN A 53 17.81 2.88 23.87
N GLY A 54 17.51 3.65 22.82
CA GLY A 54 16.19 3.69 22.20
C GLY A 54 16.06 2.83 20.94
N PHE A 55 17.14 2.21 20.47
CA PHE A 55 17.13 1.43 19.23
C PHE A 55 16.26 0.18 19.38
N ALA A 56 15.34 -0.04 18.44
CA ALA A 56 14.42 -1.19 18.41
C ALA A 56 13.62 -1.41 19.72
N SER A 57 13.33 -0.33 20.44
CA SER A 57 12.55 -0.35 21.68
C SER A 57 11.12 -0.85 21.48
N ASP A 58 10.48 -1.29 22.56
CA ASP A 58 9.07 -1.73 22.52
C ASP A 58 8.11 -0.63 22.06
N GLU A 59 8.43 0.64 22.34
CA GLU A 59 7.66 1.78 21.85
C GLU A 59 7.73 1.87 20.31
N PHE A 60 8.93 1.74 19.73
CA PHE A 60 9.08 1.76 18.27
C PHE A 60 8.47 0.53 17.62
N ARG A 61 8.54 -0.64 18.26
CA ARG A 61 7.86 -1.86 17.80
C ARG A 61 6.34 -1.67 17.76
N LYS A 62 5.74 -1.05 18.79
CA LYS A 62 4.30 -0.72 18.82
C LYS A 62 3.90 0.25 17.70
N VAL A 63 4.74 1.24 17.40
CA VAL A 63 4.50 2.16 16.27
C VAL A 63 4.56 1.41 14.94
N ASN A 64 5.55 0.51 14.79
CA ASN A 64 5.70 -0.33 13.59
C ASN A 64 4.47 -1.24 13.38
N LEU A 65 4.07 -1.99 14.42
CA LEU A 65 2.89 -2.83 14.41
C LEU A 65 1.63 -2.04 14.02
N LYS A 66 1.41 -0.88 14.65
CA LYS A 66 0.27 -0.02 14.34
C LYS A 66 0.29 0.49 12.89
N ALA A 67 1.47 0.83 12.35
CA ALA A 67 1.61 1.20 10.95
C ALA A 67 1.22 0.05 10.02
N ALA A 68 1.68 -1.17 10.28
CA ALA A 68 1.31 -2.36 9.51
C ALA A 68 -0.20 -2.66 9.59
N GLN A 69 -0.78 -2.65 10.79
CA GLN A 69 -2.23 -2.83 11.02
C GLN A 69 -3.10 -1.80 10.24
N GLU A 70 -2.61 -0.57 10.11
CA GLU A 70 -3.31 0.50 9.38
C GLU A 70 -3.06 0.51 7.87
N ALA A 71 -2.04 -0.20 7.39
CA ALA A 71 -1.67 -0.31 5.98
C ALA A 71 -2.33 -1.51 5.28
N ILE A 72 -2.37 -2.67 5.95
CA ILE A 72 -2.94 -3.90 5.39
C ILE A 72 -4.39 -3.65 4.97
N THR A 73 -4.70 -4.06 3.75
CA THR A 73 -5.98 -3.73 3.10
C THR A 73 -6.81 -5.00 2.88
N LEU A 74 -8.04 -5.01 3.40
CA LEU A 74 -9.01 -6.08 3.14
C LEU A 74 -9.69 -5.84 1.79
N LEU A 75 -9.43 -6.72 0.82
CA LEU A 75 -9.88 -6.58 -0.56
C LEU A 75 -11.15 -7.38 -0.87
N LYS A 76 -11.38 -8.46 -0.13
CA LYS A 76 -12.55 -9.34 -0.25
C LYS A 76 -12.85 -9.98 1.10
N ASN A 77 -14.12 -10.14 1.43
CA ASN A 77 -14.57 -10.84 2.64
C ASN A 77 -16.00 -11.39 2.43
N GLU A 78 -16.11 -12.48 1.70
CA GLU A 78 -17.37 -13.17 1.40
C GLU A 78 -17.96 -13.79 2.66
N ASN A 79 -19.30 -13.71 2.77
CA ASN A 79 -20.07 -14.26 3.89
C ASN A 79 -19.56 -13.86 5.29
N SER A 80 -18.81 -12.76 5.39
CA SER A 80 -18.16 -12.32 6.63
C SER A 80 -17.33 -13.42 7.29
N ILE A 81 -16.55 -14.18 6.50
CA ILE A 81 -15.65 -15.21 7.04
C ILE A 81 -14.59 -14.63 8.00
N LEU A 82 -14.13 -13.40 7.74
CA LEU A 82 -13.29 -12.65 8.65
C LEU A 82 -14.12 -11.63 9.46
N PRO A 83 -13.81 -11.43 10.75
CA PRO A 83 -12.74 -12.09 11.51
C PRO A 83 -13.04 -13.56 11.84
N LEU A 84 -11.99 -14.39 11.86
CA LEU A 84 -12.08 -15.82 12.12
C LEU A 84 -12.11 -16.09 13.62
N SER A 85 -12.82 -17.15 14.02
CA SER A 85 -12.83 -17.62 15.41
C SER A 85 -11.58 -18.46 15.73
N LYS A 86 -11.04 -18.32 16.95
CA LYS A 86 -9.79 -18.96 17.39
C LYS A 86 -9.90 -20.47 17.65
N ASP A 87 -11.11 -21.05 17.62
CA ASP A 87 -11.35 -22.49 17.74
C ASP A 87 -11.18 -23.26 16.43
N LYS A 88 -10.96 -22.56 15.31
CA LYS A 88 -10.81 -23.16 13.99
C LYS A 88 -9.43 -23.77 13.80
N LYS A 89 -9.40 -24.94 13.17
CA LYS A 89 -8.17 -25.55 12.67
C LYS A 89 -7.85 -24.97 11.30
N VAL A 90 -6.58 -24.64 11.07
CA VAL A 90 -6.15 -23.99 9.83
C VAL A 90 -5.02 -24.73 9.15
N LEU A 91 -4.98 -24.61 7.82
CA LEU A 91 -3.81 -24.95 7.02
C LEU A 91 -3.14 -23.64 6.60
N VAL A 92 -1.86 -23.49 6.93
CA VAL A 92 -1.00 -22.45 6.36
C VAL A 92 -0.23 -23.04 5.17
N THR A 93 -0.28 -22.38 4.04
CA THR A 93 0.38 -22.82 2.79
C THR A 93 0.87 -21.64 1.96
N GLY A 94 1.64 -21.92 0.91
CA GLY A 94 2.19 -20.95 -0.02
C GLY A 94 3.60 -20.47 0.34
N PRO A 95 4.32 -19.87 -0.62
CA PRO A 95 5.75 -19.62 -0.52
C PRO A 95 6.11 -18.48 0.43
N THR A 96 5.18 -17.57 0.72
CA THR A 96 5.45 -16.37 1.55
C THR A 96 4.99 -16.54 3.00
N SER A 97 4.58 -17.75 3.40
CA SER A 97 3.96 -17.96 4.71
C SER A 97 4.95 -18.06 5.88
N ASN A 98 6.22 -18.37 5.64
CA ASN A 98 7.16 -18.73 6.71
C ASN A 98 8.56 -18.15 6.52
N GLN A 99 8.65 -16.92 5.99
CA GLN A 99 9.92 -16.22 5.78
C GLN A 99 9.77 -14.72 6.04
N MET A 100 10.66 -14.15 6.84
CA MET A 100 10.68 -12.72 7.17
C MET A 100 11.03 -11.85 5.96
N MET A 101 11.87 -12.36 5.07
CA MET A 101 12.30 -11.61 3.90
C MET A 101 11.13 -11.23 2.99
N ASN A 102 10.12 -12.09 2.81
CA ASN A 102 8.95 -11.77 1.98
C ASN A 102 8.07 -10.67 2.59
N LEU A 103 8.05 -10.53 3.93
CA LEU A 103 7.34 -9.45 4.60
C LEU A 103 8.05 -8.09 4.44
N ASN A 104 9.36 -8.08 4.16
CA ASN A 104 10.18 -6.86 4.20
C ASN A 104 10.62 -6.38 2.80
N GLY A 105 10.85 -7.29 1.85
CA GLY A 105 11.30 -6.97 0.50
C GLY A 105 12.70 -6.34 0.43
N GLY A 106 13.00 -5.70 -0.70
CA GLY A 106 14.28 -5.01 -0.93
C GLY A 106 14.55 -3.85 0.02
N TRP A 107 15.78 -3.34 0.02
CA TRP A 107 16.26 -2.30 0.94
C TRP A 107 16.19 -2.63 2.43
N THR A 108 15.96 -3.90 2.80
CA THR A 108 15.93 -4.33 4.20
C THR A 108 17.14 -5.19 4.53
N ILE A 109 17.98 -4.71 5.45
CA ILE A 109 19.26 -5.31 5.89
C ILE A 109 20.32 -5.38 4.77
N THR A 110 20.00 -6.04 3.66
CA THR A 110 20.79 -6.07 2.42
C THR A 110 20.05 -5.34 1.30
N TRP A 111 20.76 -5.01 0.22
CA TRP A 111 20.16 -4.30 -0.91
C TRP A 111 18.94 -5.04 -1.50
N GLN A 112 19.07 -6.35 -1.78
CA GLN A 112 17.99 -7.17 -2.31
C GLN A 112 17.04 -7.69 -1.23
N GLY A 113 17.43 -7.66 0.05
CA GLY A 113 16.60 -8.12 1.17
C GLY A 113 16.45 -9.64 1.26
N ASN A 114 17.17 -10.42 0.44
CA ASN A 114 16.94 -11.84 0.20
C ASN A 114 17.84 -12.79 1.02
N VAL A 115 18.28 -12.36 2.21
CA VAL A 115 19.13 -13.17 3.10
C VAL A 115 18.39 -13.41 4.42
N GLU A 116 17.51 -14.41 4.42
CA GLU A 116 16.63 -14.74 5.55
C GLU A 116 17.37 -14.88 6.89
N SER A 117 18.57 -15.47 6.88
CA SER A 117 19.36 -15.70 8.10
C SER A 117 19.82 -14.44 8.83
N LEU A 118 19.71 -13.26 8.20
CA LEU A 118 20.05 -11.98 8.82
C LEU A 118 18.86 -11.33 9.54
N TYR A 119 17.63 -11.81 9.31
CA TYR A 119 16.46 -11.26 9.96
C TYR A 119 16.40 -11.68 11.44
N PRO A 120 15.85 -10.85 12.34
CA PRO A 120 15.78 -11.15 13.76
C PRO A 120 14.85 -12.34 14.02
N LYS A 121 15.35 -13.35 14.74
CA LYS A 121 14.61 -14.61 15.01
C LYS A 121 13.50 -14.46 16.04
N GLU A 122 13.48 -13.36 16.77
CA GLU A 122 12.41 -13.03 17.72
C GLU A 122 11.18 -12.42 17.05
N LYS A 123 11.19 -12.26 15.72
CA LYS A 123 10.06 -11.79 14.93
C LYS A 123 9.34 -12.97 14.32
N ASN A 124 8.01 -12.89 14.30
CA ASN A 124 7.18 -13.94 13.76
C ASN A 124 7.06 -13.79 12.24
N THR A 125 7.27 -14.90 11.55
CA THR A 125 6.70 -15.10 10.22
C THR A 125 5.18 -15.26 10.31
N PHE A 126 4.48 -15.30 9.17
CA PHE A 126 3.02 -15.48 9.19
C PHE A 126 2.59 -16.81 9.83
N LEU A 127 3.30 -17.91 9.54
CA LEU A 127 3.08 -19.21 10.17
C LEU A 127 3.23 -19.12 11.70
N GLU A 128 4.35 -18.56 12.17
CA GLU A 128 4.64 -18.44 13.60
C GLU A 128 3.64 -17.53 14.31
N ALA A 129 3.18 -16.46 13.66
CA ALA A 129 2.15 -15.57 14.22
C ALA A 129 0.80 -16.29 14.36
N VAL A 130 0.40 -17.10 13.37
CA VAL A 130 -0.83 -17.90 13.45
C VAL A 130 -0.71 -18.98 14.55
N GLN A 131 0.45 -19.62 14.66
CA GLN A 131 0.75 -20.59 15.72
C GLN A 131 0.71 -19.97 17.11
N ALA A 132 1.28 -18.77 17.29
CA ALA A 132 1.22 -18.03 18.54
C ALA A 132 -0.22 -17.67 18.94
N GLU A 133 -1.08 -17.42 17.95
CA GLU A 133 -2.45 -16.97 18.15
C GLU A 133 -3.44 -18.09 18.52
N ILE A 134 -3.36 -19.23 17.84
CA ILE A 134 -4.32 -20.34 18.04
C ILE A 134 -3.70 -21.66 18.51
N GLY A 135 -2.38 -21.69 18.72
CA GLY A 135 -1.62 -22.85 19.18
C GLY A 135 -1.27 -23.85 18.08
N ASP A 136 -0.07 -24.42 18.17
CA ASP A 136 0.52 -25.33 17.18
C ASP A 136 -0.39 -26.50 16.80
N ASP A 137 -1.13 -27.07 17.77
CA ASP A 137 -2.02 -28.23 17.55
C ASP A 137 -3.20 -27.92 16.62
N ASN A 138 -3.52 -26.63 16.42
CA ASN A 138 -4.58 -26.16 15.53
C ASN A 138 -4.06 -25.70 14.17
N VAL A 139 -2.74 -25.73 13.95
CA VAL A 139 -2.10 -25.25 12.71
C VAL A 139 -1.37 -26.39 12.02
N SER A 140 -1.81 -26.70 10.80
CA SER A 140 -1.03 -27.52 9.87
C SER A 140 -0.26 -26.61 8.91
N PHE A 141 0.94 -27.03 8.52
CA PHE A 141 1.77 -26.28 7.56
C PHE A 141 2.23 -27.21 6.44
N VAL A 142 1.93 -26.83 5.21
CA VAL A 142 2.49 -27.43 3.99
C VAL A 142 2.75 -26.31 2.99
N GLN A 143 4.01 -26.02 2.67
CA GLN A 143 4.33 -24.89 1.77
C GLN A 143 3.72 -25.06 0.36
N GLY A 144 3.69 -26.29 -0.17
CA GLY A 144 3.10 -26.62 -1.48
C GLY A 144 3.94 -26.19 -2.68
N VAL A 145 4.42 -24.95 -2.72
CA VAL A 145 5.20 -24.38 -3.83
C VAL A 145 6.30 -23.43 -3.32
N THR A 146 7.34 -23.21 -4.12
CA THR A 146 8.20 -22.02 -4.01
C THR A 146 7.55 -20.86 -4.79
N ILE A 147 8.23 -19.71 -4.90
CA ILE A 147 7.75 -18.58 -5.70
C ILE A 147 7.45 -18.97 -7.16
N ASN A 148 8.19 -19.92 -7.73
CA ASN A 148 8.13 -20.26 -9.16
C ASN A 148 8.28 -21.76 -9.50
N SER A 149 8.20 -22.64 -8.50
CA SER A 149 8.31 -24.09 -8.71
C SER A 149 7.37 -24.84 -7.78
N GLU A 150 6.84 -25.96 -8.25
CA GLU A 150 6.06 -26.87 -7.42
C GLU A 150 6.97 -27.65 -6.46
N ILE A 151 6.56 -27.75 -5.19
CA ILE A 151 7.20 -28.65 -4.20
C ILE A 151 6.33 -29.90 -4.09
N ASN A 152 5.08 -29.73 -3.63
CA ASN A 152 4.09 -30.79 -3.46
C ASN A 152 2.67 -30.21 -3.24
N ILE A 153 1.97 -29.84 -4.31
CA ILE A 153 0.60 -29.30 -4.20
C ILE A 153 -0.37 -30.37 -3.67
N GLU A 154 -0.18 -31.65 -4.05
CA GLU A 154 -1.03 -32.75 -3.60
C GLU A 154 -1.02 -32.91 -2.08
N GLU A 155 0.14 -32.73 -1.43
CA GLU A 155 0.25 -32.75 0.03
C GLU A 155 -0.49 -31.58 0.70
N ALA A 156 -0.46 -30.39 0.11
CA ALA A 156 -1.21 -29.24 0.61
C ALA A 156 -2.73 -29.49 0.49
N VAL A 157 -3.18 -30.04 -0.64
CA VAL A 157 -4.59 -30.43 -0.85
C VAL A 157 -5.03 -31.49 0.16
N LYS A 158 -4.19 -32.49 0.43
CA LYS A 158 -4.49 -33.53 1.42
C LYS A 158 -4.54 -32.97 2.85
N ALA A 159 -3.63 -32.06 3.20
CA ALA A 159 -3.64 -31.40 4.50
C ALA A 159 -4.92 -30.55 4.68
N ALA A 160 -5.42 -29.94 3.61
CA ALA A 160 -6.63 -29.13 3.62
C ALA A 160 -7.90 -29.91 3.97
N GLU A 161 -7.96 -31.23 3.77
CA GLU A 161 -9.15 -32.03 4.07
C GLU A 161 -9.57 -31.97 5.54
N ASN A 162 -8.59 -31.84 6.45
CA ASN A 162 -8.77 -31.97 7.90
C ASN A 162 -8.79 -30.62 8.66
N VAL A 163 -8.88 -29.50 7.95
CA VAL A 163 -8.94 -28.15 8.55
C VAL A 163 -10.28 -27.49 8.27
N ASP A 164 -10.56 -26.41 8.99
CA ASP A 164 -11.76 -25.58 8.79
C ASP A 164 -11.53 -24.48 7.76
N VAL A 165 -10.32 -23.91 7.69
CA VAL A 165 -9.94 -22.79 6.81
C VAL A 165 -8.52 -22.96 6.28
N ILE A 166 -8.28 -22.51 5.06
CA ILE A 166 -6.95 -22.49 4.44
C ILE A 166 -6.45 -21.04 4.36
N PHE A 167 -5.24 -20.79 4.83
CA PHE A 167 -4.48 -19.56 4.62
C PHE A 167 -3.45 -19.79 3.50
N ALA A 168 -3.74 -19.27 2.32
CA ALA A 168 -2.83 -19.32 1.18
C ALA A 168 -2.01 -18.01 1.12
N CYS A 169 -0.73 -18.08 1.45
CA CYS A 169 0.18 -16.93 1.45
C CYS A 169 0.98 -16.92 0.15
N LEU A 170 0.65 -16.00 -0.75
CA LEU A 170 1.27 -15.87 -2.06
C LEU A 170 2.02 -14.55 -2.18
N GLY A 171 2.79 -14.39 -3.25
CA GLY A 171 3.42 -13.12 -3.59
C GLY A 171 4.76 -13.25 -4.29
N GLU A 172 5.71 -12.40 -3.89
CA GLU A 172 7.01 -12.25 -4.56
C GLU A 172 8.18 -12.53 -3.61
N ASP A 173 9.31 -12.97 -4.19
CA ASP A 173 10.60 -12.89 -3.53
C ASP A 173 11.02 -11.42 -3.33
N PRO A 174 11.86 -11.12 -2.34
CA PRO A 174 12.46 -9.80 -2.20
C PRO A 174 13.26 -9.40 -3.45
N TYR A 175 13.08 -8.17 -3.89
CA TYR A 175 13.88 -7.58 -4.97
C TYR A 175 14.08 -6.10 -4.74
N CYS A 176 15.09 -5.53 -5.40
CA CYS A 176 15.35 -4.10 -5.36
C CYS A 176 15.89 -3.60 -6.70
N GLU A 177 15.33 -2.48 -7.20
CA GLU A 177 15.73 -1.80 -8.43
C GLU A 177 15.71 -2.70 -9.69
N THR A 178 16.67 -2.54 -10.61
CA THR A 178 16.74 -3.24 -11.90
C THR A 178 16.68 -4.77 -11.81
N PRO A 179 17.34 -5.44 -10.85
CA PRO A 179 17.17 -6.88 -10.64
C PRO A 179 15.72 -7.33 -10.42
N GLY A 180 14.85 -6.45 -9.92
CA GLY A 180 13.43 -6.72 -9.75
C GLY A 180 12.59 -6.58 -11.02
N ASN A 181 13.18 -6.30 -12.18
CA ASN A 181 12.42 -6.19 -13.42
C ASN A 181 11.73 -7.52 -13.78
N ILE A 182 10.47 -7.41 -14.21
CA ILE A 182 9.64 -8.53 -14.66
C ILE A 182 9.12 -8.20 -16.06
N THR A 183 8.79 -9.24 -16.84
CA THR A 183 8.18 -9.10 -18.16
C THR A 183 6.69 -9.42 -18.16
N ASP A 184 6.19 -9.99 -17.07
CA ASP A 184 4.78 -10.35 -16.87
C ASP A 184 4.38 -10.04 -15.43
N LEU A 185 3.26 -9.33 -15.27
CA LEU A 185 2.71 -8.99 -13.95
C LEU A 185 1.84 -10.12 -13.37
N THR A 186 1.40 -11.09 -14.18
CA THR A 186 0.64 -12.26 -13.72
C THR A 186 1.43 -12.95 -12.60
N LEU A 187 0.79 -13.21 -11.46
CA LEU A 187 1.42 -13.99 -10.40
C LEU A 187 1.87 -15.34 -10.97
N ASP A 188 3.00 -15.88 -10.50
CA ASP A 188 3.57 -17.09 -11.06
C ASP A 188 2.53 -18.24 -11.11
N GLU A 189 2.47 -18.94 -12.24
CA GLU A 189 1.42 -19.93 -12.50
C GLU A 189 1.41 -21.07 -11.48
N VAL A 190 2.56 -21.41 -10.84
CA VAL A 190 2.56 -22.46 -9.81
C VAL A 190 1.78 -22.04 -8.57
N GLN A 191 1.86 -20.75 -8.21
CA GLN A 191 1.13 -20.18 -7.06
C GLN A 191 -0.37 -20.11 -7.36
N LEU A 192 -0.73 -19.73 -8.59
CA LEU A 192 -2.12 -19.75 -9.06
C LEU A 192 -2.69 -21.17 -9.09
N LYS A 193 -1.89 -22.15 -9.52
CA LYS A 193 -2.25 -23.57 -9.53
C LYS A 193 -2.48 -24.09 -8.10
N LEU A 194 -1.65 -23.71 -7.12
CA LEU A 194 -1.86 -24.09 -5.72
C LEU A 194 -3.27 -23.70 -5.24
N VAL A 195 -3.69 -22.46 -5.46
CA VAL A 195 -5.04 -22.01 -5.06
C VAL A 195 -6.14 -22.67 -5.90
N ASP A 196 -5.91 -22.90 -7.20
CA ASP A 196 -6.85 -23.65 -8.03
C ASP A 196 -7.13 -25.04 -7.47
N GLU A 197 -6.09 -25.80 -7.12
CA GLU A 197 -6.24 -27.15 -6.55
C GLU A 197 -6.86 -27.12 -5.15
N LEU A 198 -6.44 -26.19 -4.28
CA LEU A 198 -7.03 -26.03 -2.94
C LEU A 198 -8.53 -25.70 -3.01
N SER A 199 -8.95 -24.88 -3.98
CA SER A 199 -10.36 -24.50 -4.12
C SER A 199 -11.29 -25.69 -4.41
N LYS A 200 -10.75 -26.78 -4.99
CA LYS A 200 -11.51 -28.01 -5.28
C LYS A 200 -11.86 -28.81 -4.03
N THR A 201 -11.23 -28.51 -2.89
CA THR A 201 -11.54 -29.15 -1.60
C THR A 201 -12.87 -28.67 -1.00
N GLY A 202 -13.38 -27.53 -1.47
CA GLY A 202 -14.58 -26.89 -0.92
C GLY A 202 -14.37 -26.24 0.46
N LYS A 203 -13.13 -26.19 0.96
CA LYS A 203 -12.78 -25.49 2.18
C LYS A 203 -12.66 -23.98 1.90
N PRO A 204 -13.08 -23.12 2.83
CA PRO A 204 -12.86 -21.69 2.67
C PRO A 204 -11.37 -21.32 2.60
N ILE A 205 -11.04 -20.38 1.71
CA ILE A 205 -9.67 -19.90 1.49
C ILE A 205 -9.58 -18.41 1.80
N VAL A 206 -8.66 -18.06 2.70
CA VAL A 206 -8.19 -16.69 2.91
C VAL A 206 -6.84 -16.55 2.20
N LEU A 207 -6.82 -15.70 1.18
CA LEU A 207 -5.62 -15.36 0.43
C LEU A 207 -4.91 -14.19 1.12
N VAL A 208 -3.62 -14.36 1.40
CA VAL A 208 -2.75 -13.31 1.96
C VAL A 208 -1.65 -13.01 0.93
N LEU A 209 -1.54 -11.75 0.51
CA LEU A 209 -0.59 -11.31 -0.53
C LEU A 209 0.55 -10.50 0.08
N TYR A 210 1.77 -11.04 0.02
CA TYR A 210 3.00 -10.33 0.35
C TYR A 210 3.81 -10.06 -0.90
N GLU A 211 3.58 -8.90 -1.50
CA GLU A 211 4.09 -8.50 -2.81
C GLU A 211 4.41 -7.00 -2.85
N GLY A 212 5.47 -6.63 -3.58
CA GLY A 212 5.91 -5.23 -3.67
C GLY A 212 5.18 -4.42 -4.74
N ARG A 213 4.36 -5.08 -5.56
CA ARG A 213 3.54 -4.53 -6.66
C ARG A 213 2.32 -5.43 -6.87
N PRO A 214 1.23 -4.90 -7.46
CA PRO A 214 -0.03 -5.63 -7.53
C PRO A 214 -0.02 -6.70 -8.62
N ARG A 215 0.25 -7.95 -8.26
CA ARG A 215 0.37 -9.06 -9.23
C ARG A 215 -0.99 -9.40 -9.87
N GLY A 216 -0.99 -9.84 -11.12
CA GLY A 216 -2.21 -10.29 -11.78
C GLY A 216 -2.71 -11.61 -11.15
N ILE A 217 -3.83 -11.56 -10.43
CA ILE A 217 -4.42 -12.72 -9.72
C ILE A 217 -5.85 -13.05 -10.14
N ASN A 218 -6.35 -12.44 -11.22
CA ASN A 218 -7.74 -12.57 -11.68
C ASN A 218 -8.24 -14.01 -11.87
N LYS A 219 -7.35 -14.97 -12.14
CA LYS A 219 -7.68 -16.40 -12.28
C LYS A 219 -8.14 -17.08 -10.98
N ILE A 220 -7.87 -16.48 -9.82
CA ILE A 220 -8.12 -17.07 -8.50
C ILE A 220 -9.00 -16.21 -7.59
N VAL A 221 -9.30 -14.95 -7.95
CA VAL A 221 -10.13 -14.04 -7.12
C VAL A 221 -11.49 -14.65 -6.78
N ASP A 222 -12.14 -15.33 -7.73
CA ASP A 222 -13.46 -15.95 -7.52
C ASP A 222 -13.39 -17.30 -6.79
N LYS A 223 -12.19 -17.81 -6.52
CA LYS A 223 -11.95 -19.12 -5.88
C LYS A 223 -11.60 -19.03 -4.39
N VAL A 224 -11.52 -17.81 -3.86
CA VAL A 224 -11.17 -17.52 -2.47
C VAL A 224 -12.25 -16.69 -1.81
N ASP A 225 -12.41 -16.85 -0.50
CA ASP A 225 -13.48 -16.22 0.27
C ASP A 225 -13.05 -14.86 0.85
N ALA A 226 -11.78 -14.70 1.19
CA ALA A 226 -11.23 -13.43 1.63
C ALA A 226 -9.85 -13.17 1.02
N ILE A 227 -9.50 -11.89 0.87
CA ILE A 227 -8.22 -11.45 0.33
C ILE A 227 -7.69 -10.30 1.19
N LEU A 228 -6.49 -10.49 1.75
CA LEU A 228 -5.72 -9.47 2.44
C LEU A 228 -4.50 -9.08 1.59
N MET A 229 -4.38 -7.79 1.29
CA MET A 229 -3.17 -7.22 0.71
C MET A 229 -2.22 -6.79 1.84
N GLY A 230 -1.19 -7.59 2.06
CA GLY A 230 -0.15 -7.35 3.06
C GLY A 230 0.93 -6.37 2.60
N TYR A 231 1.14 -6.22 1.28
CA TYR A 231 2.25 -5.46 0.70
C TYR A 231 3.61 -6.00 1.19
N LEU A 232 4.46 -5.13 1.72
CA LEU A 232 5.69 -5.43 2.44
C LEU A 232 5.55 -4.85 3.87
N PRO A 233 4.83 -5.52 4.78
CA PRO A 233 4.39 -4.95 6.05
C PRO A 233 5.50 -4.87 7.12
N GLY A 234 6.71 -5.34 6.80
CA GLY A 234 7.88 -5.23 7.65
C GLY A 234 7.92 -6.23 8.81
N MET A 235 8.77 -5.94 9.81
CA MET A 235 9.12 -6.87 10.88
C MET A 235 7.96 -7.29 11.81
N GLU A 236 6.95 -6.44 12.01
CA GLU A 236 5.74 -6.78 12.80
C GLU A 236 4.54 -7.12 11.89
N GLY A 237 4.79 -7.29 10.58
CA GLY A 237 3.74 -7.36 9.58
C GLY A 237 2.92 -8.64 9.63
N ALA A 238 3.53 -9.76 10.05
CA ALA A 238 2.82 -11.02 10.28
C ALA A 238 1.81 -10.88 11.42
N ASP A 239 2.25 -10.36 12.57
CA ASP A 239 1.41 -10.12 13.74
C ASP A 239 0.23 -9.19 13.38
N ALA A 240 0.52 -8.10 12.66
CA ALA A 240 -0.53 -7.19 12.17
C ALA A 240 -1.56 -7.87 11.25
N THR A 241 -1.11 -8.81 10.41
CA THR A 241 -2.00 -9.57 9.51
C THR A 241 -2.88 -10.52 10.31
N VAL A 242 -2.30 -11.20 11.31
CA VAL A 242 -3.01 -12.11 12.21
C VAL A 242 -4.00 -11.36 13.11
N ASP A 243 -3.64 -10.20 13.65
CA ASP A 243 -4.54 -9.32 14.39
C ASP A 243 -5.78 -8.96 13.59
N ILE A 244 -5.63 -8.73 12.27
CA ILE A 244 -6.74 -8.48 11.37
C ILE A 244 -7.56 -9.76 11.18
N ILE A 245 -6.92 -10.89 10.85
CA ILE A 245 -7.62 -12.16 10.59
C ILE A 245 -8.49 -12.57 11.77
N TYR A 246 -8.00 -12.43 13.01
CA TYR A 246 -8.73 -12.85 14.21
C TYR A 246 -9.52 -11.72 14.89
N GLY A 247 -9.51 -10.51 14.31
CA GLY A 247 -10.38 -9.42 14.73
C GLY A 247 -9.92 -8.63 15.95
N GLU A 248 -8.66 -8.80 16.38
CA GLU A 248 -8.02 -7.89 17.34
C GLU A 248 -7.96 -6.47 16.78
N VAL A 249 -7.84 -6.34 15.45
CA VAL A 249 -7.92 -5.07 14.72
C VAL A 249 -8.93 -5.15 13.58
N ASN A 250 -9.78 -4.12 13.50
CA ASN A 250 -10.62 -3.89 12.34
C ASN A 250 -9.77 -3.25 11.21
N PRO A 251 -9.66 -3.88 10.02
CA PRO A 251 -8.83 -3.38 8.93
C PRO A 251 -9.30 -2.00 8.46
N SER A 252 -8.32 -1.15 8.13
CA SER A 252 -8.58 0.24 7.73
C SER A 252 -7.65 0.75 6.61
N GLY A 253 -6.85 -0.15 6.03
CA GLY A 253 -6.05 0.18 4.85
C GLY A 253 -6.94 0.45 3.64
N LYS A 254 -6.49 1.37 2.77
CA LYS A 254 -7.08 1.63 1.46
C LYS A 254 -5.96 1.55 0.42
N LEU A 255 -6.26 1.01 -0.76
CA LEU A 255 -5.29 0.85 -1.83
C LEU A 255 -4.74 2.22 -2.28
N PRO A 256 -3.40 2.43 -2.25
CA PRO A 256 -2.78 3.65 -2.77
C PRO A 256 -2.55 3.62 -4.29
N PHE A 257 -3.07 2.60 -4.98
CA PHE A 257 -3.00 2.42 -6.43
C PHE A 257 -4.26 1.72 -6.94
N SER A 258 -4.49 1.73 -8.26
CA SER A 258 -5.52 0.85 -8.87
C SER A 258 -4.91 -0.53 -9.10
N TYR A 259 -5.49 -1.57 -8.49
CA TYR A 259 -5.05 -2.94 -8.66
C TYR A 259 -5.53 -3.45 -10.04
N PRO A 260 -4.62 -3.80 -10.96
CA PRO A 260 -4.97 -4.19 -12.32
C PRO A 260 -5.71 -5.53 -12.33
N LYS A 261 -6.74 -5.63 -13.16
CA LYS A 261 -7.45 -6.91 -13.40
C LYS A 261 -6.68 -7.83 -14.33
N THR A 262 -5.95 -7.26 -15.28
CA THR A 262 -5.11 -8.02 -16.22
C THR A 262 -3.77 -7.32 -16.41
N PRO A 263 -2.71 -8.04 -16.82
CA PRO A 263 -1.42 -7.44 -17.17
C PRO A 263 -1.46 -6.50 -18.38
N MET A 264 -2.59 -6.34 -19.07
CA MET A 264 -2.71 -5.49 -20.26
C MET A 264 -3.61 -4.26 -20.04
N GLY A 265 -4.34 -4.20 -18.92
CA GLY A 265 -5.36 -3.18 -18.64
C GLY A 265 -4.92 -2.13 -17.62
N PHE A 266 -3.69 -1.62 -17.72
CA PHE A 266 -3.18 -0.64 -16.75
C PHE A 266 -3.75 0.75 -17.02
N THR A 267 -4.51 1.25 -16.06
CA THR A 267 -5.00 2.63 -16.06
C THR A 267 -5.09 3.10 -14.62
N THR A 268 -4.66 4.34 -14.36
CA THR A 268 -4.72 4.95 -13.02
C THR A 268 -6.11 5.52 -12.75
N TYR A 269 -6.44 5.77 -11.49
CA TYR A 269 -7.77 6.25 -11.10
C TYR A 269 -8.11 7.66 -11.62
N ASP A 270 -7.08 8.42 -11.97
CA ASP A 270 -7.11 9.80 -12.49
C ASP A 270 -6.94 9.84 -14.02
N TYR A 271 -7.40 8.78 -14.69
CA TYR A 271 -7.43 8.67 -16.15
C TYR A 271 -8.11 9.86 -16.83
N LYS A 272 -7.79 10.08 -18.10
CA LYS A 272 -8.46 11.06 -18.96
C LYS A 272 -9.75 10.49 -19.53
N PRO A 273 -10.79 11.29 -19.76
CA PRO A 273 -12.08 10.81 -20.28
C PRO A 273 -11.99 9.87 -21.50
N LEU A 274 -11.04 10.07 -22.41
CA LEU A 274 -10.87 9.22 -23.60
C LEU A 274 -10.38 7.79 -23.30
N GLU A 275 -9.78 7.56 -22.13
CA GLU A 275 -9.38 6.24 -21.65
C GLU A 275 -10.59 5.41 -21.20
N LYS A 276 -11.77 6.04 -21.05
CA LYS A 276 -13.06 5.39 -20.83
C LYS A 276 -14.09 5.95 -21.81
N PHE A 277 -13.92 5.58 -23.08
CA PHE A 277 -14.79 6.01 -24.17
C PHE A 277 -14.85 4.93 -25.26
N ASP A 278 -16.05 4.72 -25.80
CA ASP A 278 -16.33 3.71 -26.83
C ASP A 278 -15.92 2.29 -26.38
N VAL A 279 -14.87 1.71 -26.96
CA VAL A 279 -14.35 0.37 -26.62
C VAL A 279 -13.34 0.35 -25.47
N ASN A 280 -12.86 1.52 -25.03
CA ASN A 280 -11.93 1.61 -23.91
C ASN A 280 -12.71 1.64 -22.58
N ASP A 281 -12.20 0.95 -21.56
CA ASP A 281 -12.81 0.94 -20.24
C ASP A 281 -11.78 1.01 -19.10
N TYR A 282 -12.22 1.57 -17.98
CA TYR A 282 -11.52 1.53 -16.70
C TYR A 282 -12.13 0.41 -15.84
N ASP A 283 -11.48 -0.75 -15.86
CA ASP A 283 -11.90 -1.99 -15.17
C ASP A 283 -10.74 -2.57 -14.32
N PRO A 284 -10.32 -1.86 -13.24
CA PRO A 284 -9.38 -2.42 -12.29
C PRO A 284 -10.04 -3.57 -11.50
N GLN A 285 -9.23 -4.50 -10.98
CA GLN A 285 -9.72 -5.50 -10.03
C GLN A 285 -10.25 -4.83 -8.76
N TRP A 286 -9.53 -3.82 -8.29
CA TRP A 286 -9.93 -2.91 -7.22
C TRP A 286 -9.41 -1.50 -7.53
N PRO A 287 -10.24 -0.46 -7.44
CA PRO A 287 -9.81 0.90 -7.72
C PRO A 287 -8.91 1.48 -6.61
N PHE A 288 -8.21 2.57 -6.92
CA PHE A 288 -7.55 3.41 -5.89
C PHE A 288 -8.57 3.83 -4.81
N GLY A 289 -8.13 3.84 -3.56
CA GLY A 289 -8.96 4.18 -2.40
C GLY A 289 -9.88 3.04 -1.93
N PHE A 290 -9.82 1.86 -2.56
CA PHE A 290 -10.62 0.70 -2.14
C PHE A 290 -10.02 0.00 -0.92
N GLY A 291 -10.88 -0.44 0.00
CA GLY A 291 -10.51 -1.25 1.15
C GLY A 291 -11.70 -1.42 2.08
N LEU A 292 -11.98 -2.67 2.44
CA LEU A 292 -13.10 -3.05 3.31
C LEU A 292 -12.73 -2.91 4.79
N SER A 293 -13.77 -2.92 5.62
CA SER A 293 -13.71 -2.93 7.08
C SER A 293 -14.66 -4.02 7.60
N TYR A 294 -14.51 -4.43 8.86
CA TYR A 294 -15.51 -5.24 9.58
C TYR A 294 -16.75 -4.45 10.01
N THR A 295 -16.77 -3.14 9.73
CA THR A 295 -17.95 -2.29 9.90
C THR A 295 -18.31 -1.58 8.59
N SER A 296 -19.42 -0.83 8.60
CA SER A 296 -19.90 -0.05 7.45
C SER A 296 -19.98 1.43 7.80
N TYR A 297 -19.81 2.27 6.78
CA TYR A 297 -19.87 3.72 6.91
C TYR A 297 -20.89 4.32 5.96
N GLU A 298 -21.66 5.27 6.46
CA GLU A 298 -22.58 6.09 5.66
C GLU A 298 -22.05 7.52 5.59
N TYR A 299 -22.13 8.10 4.38
CA TYR A 299 -21.81 9.50 4.12
C TYR A 299 -23.09 10.26 3.85
N ALA A 300 -23.28 11.38 4.53
CA ALA A 300 -24.44 12.25 4.37
C ALA A 300 -24.05 13.73 4.45
N ASP A 301 -24.98 14.59 4.05
CA ASP A 301 -24.91 16.05 4.24
C ASP A 301 -23.63 16.69 3.64
N LEU A 302 -23.20 16.25 2.45
CA LEU A 302 -22.10 16.91 1.73
C LEU A 302 -22.45 18.37 1.44
N SER A 303 -21.67 19.28 2.03
CA SER A 303 -21.77 20.72 1.88
C SER A 303 -20.51 21.25 1.19
N VAL A 304 -20.70 22.14 0.22
CA VAL A 304 -19.63 22.82 -0.52
C VAL A 304 -20.10 24.25 -0.76
N SER A 305 -19.18 25.22 -0.71
CA SER A 305 -19.50 26.60 -1.10
C SER A 305 -19.98 26.64 -2.56
N GLU A 306 -21.09 27.31 -2.86
CA GLU A 306 -21.68 27.31 -4.22
C GLU A 306 -20.78 27.97 -5.27
N SER A 307 -20.02 28.99 -4.84
CA SER A 307 -19.05 29.66 -5.69
C SER A 307 -17.90 30.24 -4.86
N ALA A 308 -16.77 30.47 -5.52
CA ALA A 308 -15.61 31.16 -4.97
C ALA A 308 -14.91 31.94 -6.09
N LYS A 309 -14.11 32.96 -5.73
CA LYS A 309 -13.18 33.59 -6.69
C LYS A 309 -11.83 32.90 -6.68
N ILE A 310 -11.11 33.00 -7.79
CA ILE A 310 -9.68 32.58 -7.81
C ILE A 310 -8.92 33.31 -6.69
N GLY A 311 -8.21 32.53 -5.87
CA GLY A 311 -7.49 32.99 -4.67
C GLY A 311 -8.26 32.80 -3.36
N GLU A 312 -9.58 32.58 -3.39
CA GLU A 312 -10.39 32.29 -2.21
C GLU A 312 -10.35 30.79 -1.85
N SER A 313 -10.64 30.49 -0.59
CA SER A 313 -10.79 29.12 -0.10
C SER A 313 -12.22 28.63 -0.28
N ILE A 314 -12.38 27.33 -0.53
CA ILE A 314 -13.68 26.66 -0.61
C ILE A 314 -13.77 25.67 0.56
N GLU A 315 -14.72 25.91 1.45
CA GLU A 315 -15.00 25.00 2.55
C GLU A 315 -15.88 23.85 2.08
N VAL A 316 -15.49 22.63 2.47
CA VAL A 316 -16.17 21.38 2.18
C VAL A 316 -16.38 20.64 3.50
N SER A 317 -17.59 20.14 3.74
CA SER A 317 -17.85 19.29 4.89
C SER A 317 -18.76 18.11 4.56
N VAL A 318 -18.61 17.02 5.30
CA VAL A 318 -19.43 15.81 5.14
C VAL A 318 -19.61 15.14 6.49
N LYS A 319 -20.79 14.60 6.75
CA LYS A 319 -21.05 13.78 7.93
C LYS A 319 -20.76 12.31 7.60
N VAL A 320 -20.01 11.65 8.47
CA VAL A 320 -19.66 10.23 8.36
C VAL A 320 -20.15 9.51 9.61
N THR A 321 -20.91 8.44 9.42
CA THR A 321 -21.51 7.64 10.48
C THR A 321 -21.05 6.20 10.38
N ASN A 322 -20.58 5.61 11.48
CA ASN A 322 -20.37 4.17 11.56
C ASN A 322 -21.74 3.49 11.78
N THR A 323 -22.20 2.74 10.79
CA THR A 323 -23.52 2.10 10.77
C THR A 323 -23.47 0.62 11.13
N GLY A 324 -22.27 0.05 11.31
CA GLY A 324 -22.11 -1.35 11.69
C GLY A 324 -22.07 -1.55 13.21
N LYS A 325 -21.60 -2.74 13.61
CA LYS A 325 -21.67 -3.23 14.99
C LYS A 325 -20.35 -3.16 15.75
N VAL A 326 -19.26 -2.87 15.07
CA VAL A 326 -17.92 -2.79 15.65
C VAL A 326 -17.31 -1.43 15.35
N ALA A 327 -16.45 -0.96 16.24
CA ALA A 327 -15.69 0.26 16.00
C ALA A 327 -14.72 0.06 14.83
N GLY A 328 -14.34 1.16 14.18
CA GLY A 328 -13.37 1.10 13.09
C GLY A 328 -12.86 2.47 12.68
N LYS A 329 -11.86 2.47 11.81
CA LYS A 329 -11.31 3.68 11.20
C LYS A 329 -11.68 3.75 9.73
N GLU A 330 -12.21 4.88 9.30
CA GLU A 330 -12.50 5.16 7.88
C GLU A 330 -11.58 6.27 7.35
N THR A 331 -11.02 6.06 6.17
CA THR A 331 -10.28 7.09 5.42
C THR A 331 -11.25 7.82 4.49
N VAL A 332 -11.62 9.03 4.88
CA VAL A 332 -12.53 9.90 4.13
C VAL A 332 -11.75 10.65 3.06
N GLU A 333 -11.94 10.26 1.80
CA GLU A 333 -11.21 10.81 0.66
C GLU A 333 -12.01 11.90 -0.07
N LEU A 334 -11.38 13.07 -0.28
CA LEU A 334 -11.92 14.18 -1.05
C LEU A 334 -11.30 14.22 -2.45
N TYR A 335 -12.15 14.05 -3.45
CA TYR A 335 -11.78 14.16 -4.87
C TYR A 335 -12.37 15.41 -5.49
N VAL A 336 -11.62 16.02 -6.42
CA VAL A 336 -12.09 17.12 -7.26
C VAL A 336 -12.03 16.71 -8.73
N THR A 337 -13.06 17.08 -9.48
CA THR A 337 -13.11 17.01 -10.93
C THR A 337 -13.26 18.41 -11.48
N ASP A 338 -12.37 18.78 -12.39
CA ASP A 338 -12.44 20.01 -13.16
C ASP A 338 -13.15 19.69 -14.48
N LEU A 339 -14.37 20.21 -14.67
CA LEU A 339 -15.25 19.75 -15.75
C LEU A 339 -14.78 20.22 -17.13
N TYR A 340 -14.13 21.38 -17.19
CA TYR A 340 -13.67 21.99 -18.44
C TYR A 340 -12.34 22.68 -18.18
N GLY A 341 -11.34 22.38 -19.00
CA GLY A 341 -10.10 23.14 -18.99
C GLY A 341 -9.46 23.20 -20.37
N SER A 342 -8.50 24.11 -20.52
CA SER A 342 -7.75 24.33 -21.77
C SER A 342 -6.94 23.11 -22.24
N VAL A 343 -6.75 22.13 -21.36
CA VAL A 343 -6.20 20.79 -21.64
C VAL A 343 -7.09 19.73 -21.00
N THR A 344 -7.09 18.52 -21.55
CA THR A 344 -7.89 17.41 -21.02
C THR A 344 -7.60 17.15 -19.54
N ARG A 345 -8.65 17.21 -18.72
CA ARG A 345 -8.59 17.07 -17.26
C ARG A 345 -8.75 15.60 -16.87
N PRO A 346 -8.12 15.14 -15.77
CA PRO A 346 -8.45 13.84 -15.15
C PRO A 346 -9.93 13.75 -14.78
N VAL A 347 -10.51 12.55 -14.82
CA VAL A 347 -11.91 12.34 -14.40
C VAL A 347 -12.15 12.60 -12.92
N LYS A 348 -11.10 12.56 -12.09
CA LYS A 348 -11.06 12.97 -10.68
C LYS A 348 -9.61 13.03 -10.21
N GLN A 349 -9.32 13.79 -9.17
CA GLN A 349 -8.02 13.81 -8.49
C GLN A 349 -8.21 13.91 -6.98
N LEU A 350 -7.47 13.13 -6.20
CA LEU A 350 -7.45 13.26 -4.74
C LEU A 350 -6.87 14.63 -4.36
N LYS A 351 -7.56 15.38 -3.49
CA LYS A 351 -7.12 16.69 -2.99
C LYS A 351 -7.01 16.77 -1.48
N GLY A 352 -7.55 15.80 -0.76
CA GLY A 352 -7.40 15.69 0.68
C GLY A 352 -7.94 14.35 1.17
N PHE A 353 -7.52 13.93 2.36
CA PHE A 353 -8.12 12.81 3.07
C PHE A 353 -7.98 12.99 4.58
N GLU A 354 -8.90 12.42 5.34
CA GLU A 354 -8.84 12.39 6.80
C GLU A 354 -9.21 10.99 7.29
N LYS A 355 -8.41 10.43 8.20
CA LYS A 355 -8.69 9.12 8.81
C LYS A 355 -9.37 9.31 10.16
N VAL A 356 -10.61 8.84 10.28
CA VAL A 356 -11.45 9.06 11.47
C VAL A 356 -11.79 7.74 12.15
N TYR A 357 -11.62 7.68 13.47
CA TYR A 357 -12.12 6.58 14.29
C TYR A 357 -13.56 6.85 14.74
N LEU A 358 -14.42 5.85 14.60
CA LEU A 358 -15.84 5.91 14.96
C LEU A 358 -16.29 4.65 15.71
N GLU A 359 -16.88 4.85 16.88
CA GLU A 359 -17.65 3.82 17.60
C GLU A 359 -18.95 3.45 16.86
N PRO A 360 -19.56 2.28 17.11
CA PRO A 360 -20.85 1.90 16.50
C PRO A 360 -21.94 2.97 16.73
N GLY A 361 -22.55 3.46 15.65
CA GLY A 361 -23.56 4.51 15.68
C GLY A 361 -23.01 5.94 15.83
N GLU A 362 -21.70 6.13 16.05
CA GLU A 362 -21.10 7.45 16.16
C GLU A 362 -21.10 8.16 14.81
N SER A 363 -21.34 9.48 14.82
CA SER A 363 -21.26 10.35 13.66
C SER A 363 -20.27 11.49 13.90
N LYS A 364 -19.42 11.80 12.91
CA LYS A 364 -18.54 12.98 12.92
C LYS A 364 -18.69 13.77 11.64
N VAL A 365 -18.52 15.09 11.74
CA VAL A 365 -18.43 15.99 10.59
C VAL A 365 -16.95 16.19 10.27
N ILE A 366 -16.57 15.83 9.06
CA ILE A 366 -15.21 16.00 8.52
C ILE A 366 -15.20 17.27 7.69
N ASN A 367 -14.17 18.09 7.85
CA ASN A 367 -14.05 19.37 7.18
C ASN A 367 -12.75 19.42 6.37
N PHE A 368 -12.85 19.94 5.14
CA PHE A 368 -11.72 20.17 4.25
C PHE A 368 -11.77 21.60 3.72
N THR A 369 -10.59 22.15 3.46
CA THR A 369 -10.46 23.46 2.81
C THR A 369 -9.71 23.29 1.49
N LEU A 370 -10.40 23.57 0.38
CA LEU A 370 -9.78 23.63 -0.94
C LEU A 370 -9.24 25.04 -1.19
N THR A 371 -8.10 25.12 -1.87
CA THR A 371 -7.42 26.38 -2.19
C THR A 371 -7.15 26.40 -3.68
N SER A 372 -6.75 27.56 -4.21
CA SER A 372 -6.31 27.67 -5.61
C SER A 372 -5.15 26.72 -5.94
N ASP A 373 -4.28 26.39 -4.98
CA ASP A 373 -3.21 25.41 -5.21
C ASP A 373 -3.77 24.01 -5.51
N HIS A 374 -4.80 23.60 -4.75
CA HIS A 374 -5.49 22.33 -4.96
C HIS A 374 -6.18 22.26 -6.33
N LEU A 375 -6.71 23.37 -6.84
CA LEU A 375 -7.41 23.41 -8.13
C LEU A 375 -6.48 23.61 -9.34
N SER A 376 -5.23 24.01 -9.09
CA SER A 376 -4.29 24.35 -10.15
C SER A 376 -3.80 23.15 -10.96
N PHE A 377 -3.29 23.43 -12.16
CA PHE A 377 -2.63 22.45 -13.01
C PHE A 377 -1.59 23.10 -13.93
N HIS A 378 -0.78 22.28 -14.60
CA HIS A 378 0.16 22.76 -15.62
C HIS A 378 -0.49 22.79 -16.99
N ASN A 379 -0.56 23.97 -17.60
CA ASN A 379 -1.10 24.15 -18.95
C ASN A 379 -0.08 23.74 -20.05
N ARG A 380 -0.41 23.99 -21.32
CA ARG A 380 0.44 23.62 -22.47
C ARG A 380 1.79 24.34 -22.51
N GLU A 381 1.93 25.48 -21.83
CA GLU A 381 3.18 26.21 -21.67
C GLU A 381 3.96 25.79 -20.41
N ASN A 382 3.58 24.70 -19.74
CA ASN A 382 4.13 24.23 -18.47
C ASN A 382 4.05 25.27 -17.34
N LYS A 383 3.02 26.12 -17.35
CA LYS A 383 2.76 27.08 -16.29
C LYS A 383 1.69 26.54 -15.35
N LYS A 384 1.92 26.64 -14.04
CA LYS A 384 0.91 26.36 -13.01
C LYS A 384 -0.16 27.45 -13.08
N VAL A 385 -1.37 27.08 -13.45
CA VAL A 385 -2.52 27.98 -13.61
C VAL A 385 -3.74 27.43 -12.89
N VAL A 386 -4.69 28.31 -12.62
CA VAL A 386 -6.06 27.98 -12.20
C VAL A 386 -6.98 28.63 -13.21
N GLU A 387 -7.94 27.87 -13.74
CA GLU A 387 -8.91 28.37 -14.71
C GLU A 387 -10.27 28.54 -14.03
N PRO A 388 -11.02 29.62 -14.33
CA PRO A 388 -12.40 29.74 -13.89
C PRO A 388 -13.25 28.67 -14.61
N GLY A 389 -14.27 28.17 -13.93
CA GLY A 389 -15.10 27.08 -14.45
C GLY A 389 -15.85 26.32 -13.37
N ASP A 390 -16.55 25.27 -13.80
CA ASP A 390 -17.33 24.42 -12.92
C ASP A 390 -16.52 23.21 -12.46
N PHE A 391 -16.63 22.92 -11.17
CA PHE A 391 -15.93 21.82 -10.52
C PHE A 391 -16.92 20.92 -9.78
N ASN A 392 -16.62 19.63 -9.71
CA ASN A 392 -17.30 18.69 -8.84
C ASN A 392 -16.39 18.27 -7.68
N VAL A 393 -16.91 18.35 -6.46
CA VAL A 393 -16.34 17.71 -5.27
C VAL A 393 -17.05 16.38 -5.06
N LYS A 394 -16.27 15.32 -4.83
CA LYS A 394 -16.78 13.98 -4.52
C LYS A 394 -16.17 13.45 -3.23
N ILE A 395 -17.04 12.99 -2.32
CA ILE A 395 -16.66 12.22 -1.13
C ILE A 395 -17.61 11.03 -1.02
N GLY A 396 -17.06 9.81 -0.93
CA GLY A 396 -17.86 8.58 -1.05
C GLY A 396 -18.67 8.57 -2.35
N ASN A 397 -19.98 8.40 -2.23
CA ASN A 397 -20.92 8.47 -3.37
C ASN A 397 -21.59 9.84 -3.54
N LEU A 398 -21.28 10.82 -2.69
CA LEU A 398 -21.87 12.14 -2.74
C LEU A 398 -21.08 13.05 -3.69
N ILE A 399 -21.79 13.82 -4.50
CA ILE A 399 -21.22 14.79 -5.42
C ILE A 399 -21.92 16.13 -5.24
N LYS A 400 -21.14 17.21 -5.17
CA LYS A 400 -21.62 18.60 -5.17
C LYS A 400 -20.78 19.43 -6.14
N SER A 401 -21.42 20.35 -6.84
CA SER A 401 -20.76 21.24 -7.78
C SER A 401 -20.56 22.62 -7.17
N PHE A 402 -19.50 23.31 -7.60
CA PHE A 402 -19.29 24.72 -7.34
C PHE A 402 -18.67 25.41 -8.56
N THR A 403 -18.86 26.73 -8.66
CA THR A 403 -18.29 27.54 -9.75
C THR A 403 -17.15 28.42 -9.22
N LEU A 404 -16.00 28.36 -9.89
CA LEU A 404 -14.86 29.24 -9.62
C LEU A 404 -14.86 30.41 -10.62
N ASN A 405 -14.90 31.65 -10.10
CA ASN A 405 -15.00 32.89 -10.88
C ASN A 405 -13.68 33.66 -10.98
#